data_AF-A0A7D4BR24-F1
#
_entry.id   AF-A0A7D4BR24-F1
#
_cell.length_a   1.000
_cell.length_b   1.000
_cell.length_c   1.000
_cell.angle_alpha   90.00
_cell.angle_beta   90.00
_cell.angle_gamma   90.00
#
_symmetry.space_group_name_H-M   'P 1'
#
loop_
_entity.id
_entity.type
_entity.pdbx_description
1 polymer ?
#
loop_
_entity_poly.entity_id
_entity_poly.type
_entity_poly.pdbx_seq_one_letter_code
_entity_poly.pdbx_strand_id
1 'polypeptide(L)'
;MPRSWKPEEDRLLWQLVLRCKKIGMTRKQTFEWVAVKLNRTENACYVRWKGLAKKGKEADLTSSPRNGKWSDIEQEQKSLKGKVEELQKQIESNHTQLDYLLKENRKLREEIKFFELLLVEEYQLLLGLLSKKNRNARIHQL
;
A
#
# COMPACT_ATOMS: atom_id res chain seq x y z
N MET A 1 -42.16 -15.72 -26.03
CA MET A 1 -42.43 -15.14 -24.69
C MET A 1 -41.10 -14.92 -23.97
N PRO A 2 -40.73 -13.69 -23.57
CA PRO A 2 -39.51 -13.50 -22.78
C PRO A 2 -39.65 -14.21 -21.43
N ARG A 3 -38.67 -15.08 -21.10
CA ARG A 3 -38.64 -15.83 -19.84
C ARG A 3 -38.55 -14.86 -18.66
N SER A 4 -39.55 -14.86 -17.78
CA SER A 4 -39.57 -14.04 -16.56
C SER A 4 -38.36 -14.34 -15.67
N TRP A 5 -37.86 -13.31 -14.98
CA TRP A 5 -36.77 -13.46 -14.00
C TRP A 5 -37.28 -14.13 -12.74
N LYS A 6 -36.58 -15.17 -12.28
CA LYS A 6 -36.85 -15.80 -10.99
C LYS A 6 -36.09 -15.06 -9.87
N PRO A 7 -36.61 -15.03 -8.63
CA PRO A 7 -35.93 -14.40 -7.50
C PRO A 7 -34.59 -15.07 -7.15
N GLU A 8 -34.41 -16.34 -7.49
CA GLU A 8 -33.13 -17.05 -7.39
C GLU A 8 -32.11 -16.56 -8.43
N GLU A 9 -32.56 -16.33 -9.67
CA GLU A 9 -31.73 -15.76 -10.75
C GLU A 9 -31.27 -14.34 -10.37
N ASP A 10 -32.11 -13.54 -9.71
CA ASP A 10 -31.76 -12.20 -9.20
C ASP A 10 -30.71 -12.25 -8.08
N ARG A 11 -30.86 -13.18 -7.12
CA ARG A 11 -29.89 -13.38 -6.04
C ARG A 11 -28.53 -13.79 -6.60
N LEU A 12 -28.53 -14.73 -7.54
CA LEU A 12 -27.31 -15.20 -8.20
C LEU A 12 -26.65 -14.09 -9.02
N LEU A 13 -27.43 -13.33 -9.80
CA LEU A 13 -26.96 -12.16 -10.55
C LEU A 13 -26.26 -11.15 -9.63
N TRP A 14 -26.86 -10.85 -8.47
CA TRP A 14 -26.28 -9.94 -7.50
C TRP A 14 -24.94 -10.44 -6.94
N GLN A 15 -24.90 -11.69 -6.50
CA GLN A 15 -23.69 -12.31 -5.94
C GLN A 15 -22.54 -12.36 -6.95
N LEU A 16 -22.83 -12.76 -8.20
CA LEU A 16 -21.82 -12.89 -9.24
C LEU A 16 -21.26 -11.52 -9.65
N VAL A 17 -22.11 -10.50 -9.82
CA VAL A 17 -21.64 -9.15 -10.17
C VAL A 17 -20.80 -8.54 -9.04
N LEU A 18 -21.19 -8.73 -7.76
CA LEU A 18 -20.37 -8.28 -6.63
C LEU A 18 -19.02 -9.00 -6.56
N ARG A 19 -18.99 -10.30 -6.84
CA ARG A 19 -17.75 -11.08 -6.90
C ARG A 19 -16.83 -10.57 -8.00
N CYS A 20 -17.34 -10.35 -9.21
CA CYS A 20 -16.56 -9.82 -10.33
C CYS A 20 -15.98 -8.42 -10.03
N LYS A 21 -16.75 -7.55 -9.35
CA LYS A 21 -16.25 -6.23 -8.92
C LYS A 21 -15.11 -6.32 -7.90
N LYS A 22 -15.19 -7.25 -6.93
CA LYS A 22 -14.10 -7.46 -5.96
C LYS A 22 -12.80 -7.94 -6.62
N ILE A 23 -12.93 -8.71 -7.70
CA ILE A 23 -11.78 -9.23 -8.48
C ILE A 23 -11.23 -8.15 -9.44
N GLY A 24 -11.95 -7.03 -9.63
CA GLY A 24 -11.53 -5.96 -10.54
C GLY A 24 -11.84 -6.23 -12.01
N MET A 25 -12.78 -7.13 -12.32
CA MET A 25 -13.19 -7.39 -13.70
C MET A 25 -13.84 -6.16 -14.34
N THR A 26 -13.54 -5.94 -15.62
CA THR A 26 -14.21 -4.87 -16.39
C THR A 26 -15.70 -5.17 -16.55
N ARG A 27 -16.50 -4.14 -16.84
CA ARG A 27 -17.97 -4.26 -16.99
C ARG A 27 -18.33 -5.33 -18.04
N LYS A 28 -17.70 -5.27 -19.21
CA LYS A 28 -17.97 -6.19 -20.33
C LYS A 28 -17.69 -7.64 -19.91
N GLN A 29 -16.49 -7.89 -19.37
CA GLN A 29 -16.11 -9.21 -18.87
C GLN A 29 -17.05 -9.72 -17.77
N THR A 30 -17.48 -8.84 -16.88
CA THR A 30 -18.41 -9.19 -15.79
C THR A 30 -19.74 -9.68 -16.36
N PHE A 31 -20.38 -8.93 -17.25
CA PHE A 31 -21.70 -9.30 -17.74
C PHE A 31 -21.66 -10.40 -18.80
N GLU A 32 -20.57 -10.55 -19.54
CA GLU A 32 -20.32 -11.69 -20.43
C GLU A 32 -20.21 -13.01 -19.65
N TRP A 33 -19.42 -13.02 -18.57
CA TRP A 33 -19.28 -14.20 -17.72
C TRP A 33 -20.58 -14.56 -16.96
N VAL A 34 -21.27 -13.54 -16.44
CA VAL A 34 -22.55 -13.69 -15.75
C VAL A 34 -23.65 -14.17 -16.70
N ALA A 35 -23.67 -13.68 -17.93
CA ALA A 35 -24.60 -14.09 -18.98
C ALA A 35 -24.50 -15.59 -19.28
N VAL A 36 -23.27 -16.10 -19.41
CA VAL A 36 -23.01 -17.54 -19.60
C VAL A 36 -23.52 -18.34 -18.39
N LYS A 37 -23.24 -17.89 -17.17
CA LYS A 37 -23.66 -18.59 -15.94
C LYS A 37 -25.17 -18.61 -15.73
N LEU A 38 -25.88 -17.57 -16.15
CA LEU A 38 -27.35 -17.47 -16.02
C LEU A 38 -28.09 -17.97 -17.26
N ASN A 39 -27.38 -18.38 -18.31
CA ASN A 39 -27.92 -18.72 -19.63
C ASN A 39 -28.86 -17.62 -20.18
N ARG A 40 -28.39 -16.36 -20.12
CA ARG A 40 -29.10 -15.15 -20.56
C ARG A 40 -28.16 -14.29 -21.40
N THR A 41 -28.69 -13.30 -22.11
CA THR A 41 -27.88 -12.31 -22.85
C THR A 41 -27.26 -11.27 -21.90
N GLU A 42 -26.06 -10.79 -22.21
CA GLU A 42 -25.34 -9.73 -21.47
C GLU A 42 -26.24 -8.53 -21.14
N ASN A 43 -26.94 -8.01 -22.15
CA ASN A 43 -27.82 -6.85 -22.00
C ASN A 43 -28.98 -7.11 -21.03
N ALA A 44 -29.55 -8.31 -21.01
CA ALA A 44 -30.62 -8.66 -20.07
C ALA A 44 -30.11 -8.68 -18.63
N CYS A 45 -28.93 -9.25 -18.37
CA CYS A 45 -28.28 -9.25 -17.06
C CYS A 45 -27.95 -7.82 -16.59
N TYR A 46 -27.44 -6.97 -17.48
CA TYR A 46 -27.12 -5.58 -17.16
C TYR A 46 -28.37 -4.76 -16.80
N VAL A 47 -29.42 -4.84 -17.62
CA VAL A 47 -30.68 -4.13 -17.38
C VAL A 47 -31.33 -4.61 -16.09
N ARG A 48 -31.33 -5.92 -15.82
CA ARG A 48 -31.87 -6.47 -14.58
C ARG A 48 -31.07 -6.02 -13.37
N TRP A 49 -29.74 -6.09 -13.42
CA TRP A 49 -28.87 -5.64 -12.35
C TRP A 49 -29.05 -4.15 -12.05
N LYS A 50 -29.20 -3.31 -13.09
CA LYS A 50 -29.49 -1.88 -12.94
C LYS A 50 -30.83 -1.64 -12.24
N GLY A 51 -31.85 -2.44 -12.54
CA GLY A 51 -33.14 -2.40 -11.87
C GLY A 51 -33.08 -2.84 -10.41
N LEU A 52 -32.37 -3.93 -10.11
CA LEU A 52 -32.15 -4.42 -8.74
C LEU A 52 -31.34 -3.41 -7.90
N ALA A 53 -30.31 -2.80 -8.48
CA ALA A 53 -29.50 -1.78 -7.81
C ALA A 53 -30.29 -0.51 -7.48
N LYS A 54 -31.24 -0.10 -8.34
CA LYS A 54 -32.16 1.01 -8.06
C LYS A 54 -33.17 0.64 -6.97
N LYS A 55 -33.78 -0.55 -7.06
CA LYS A 55 -34.74 -1.04 -6.06
C LYS A 55 -34.12 -1.24 -4.68
N GLY A 56 -32.86 -1.69 -4.58
CA GLY A 56 -32.14 -1.76 -3.31
C GLY A 56 -31.96 -0.38 -2.67
N LYS A 57 -31.64 0.65 -3.48
CA LYS A 57 -31.53 2.04 -3.01
C LYS A 57 -32.89 2.62 -2.58
N GLU A 58 -33.97 2.29 -3.27
CA GLU A 58 -35.32 2.79 -2.95
C GLU A 58 -35.98 2.02 -1.78
N ALA A 59 -35.68 0.73 -1.61
CA ALA A 59 -36.10 -0.06 -0.45
C ALA A 59 -35.43 0.47 0.84
N ASP A 60 -34.13 0.79 0.79
CA ASP A 60 -33.42 1.42 1.91
C ASP A 60 -33.95 2.83 2.25
N LEU A 61 -34.59 3.52 1.29
CA LEU A 61 -35.21 4.83 1.53
C LEU A 61 -36.62 4.73 2.15
N THR A 62 -37.31 3.59 2.03
CA THR A 62 -38.73 3.46 2.42
C THR A 62 -38.94 2.71 3.73
N SER A 63 -37.98 1.92 4.21
CA SER A 63 -38.14 1.07 5.41
C SER A 63 -37.34 1.47 6.67
N SER A 64 -36.87 2.72 6.83
CA SER A 64 -36.30 3.19 8.11
C SER A 64 -36.26 4.71 8.27
N PRO A 65 -36.35 5.24 9.52
CA PRO A 65 -36.44 6.67 9.81
C PRO A 65 -35.16 7.39 9.36
N ARG A 66 -35.31 8.31 8.40
CA ARG A 66 -34.26 8.80 7.50
C ARG A 66 -33.18 9.71 8.10
N ASN A 67 -33.16 10.00 9.40
CA ASN A 67 -32.19 10.96 9.95
C ASN A 67 -30.95 10.35 10.63
N GLY A 68 -31.01 9.14 11.19
CA GLY A 68 -29.87 8.60 11.98
C GLY A 68 -28.79 7.90 11.16
N LYS A 69 -29.18 7.13 10.13
CA LYS A 69 -28.22 6.24 9.43
C LYS A 69 -27.30 6.97 8.45
N TRP A 70 -27.77 8.09 7.89
CA TRP A 70 -26.94 8.96 7.05
C TRP A 70 -25.99 9.82 7.88
N SER A 71 -26.42 10.26 9.08
CA SER A 71 -25.53 10.97 10.01
C SER A 71 -24.41 10.06 10.51
N ASP A 72 -24.69 8.78 10.81
CA ASP A 72 -23.67 7.84 11.26
C ASP A 72 -22.61 7.57 10.17
N ILE A 73 -23.03 7.38 8.92
CA ILE A 73 -22.12 7.19 7.78
C ILE A 73 -21.30 8.46 7.51
N GLU A 74 -21.92 9.64 7.60
CA GLU A 74 -21.24 10.92 7.39
C GLU A 74 -20.22 11.20 8.51
N GLN A 75 -20.55 10.84 9.75
CA GLN A 75 -19.66 10.94 10.91
C GLN A 75 -18.49 9.95 10.81
N GLU A 76 -18.74 8.73 10.35
CA GLU A 76 -17.70 7.74 10.06
C GLU A 76 -16.79 8.19 8.91
N GLN A 77 -17.34 8.74 7.83
CA GLN A 77 -16.53 9.29 6.73
C GLN A 77 -15.67 10.47 7.17
N LYS A 78 -16.19 11.35 8.03
CA LYS A 78 -15.42 12.46 8.61
C LYS A 78 -14.30 11.96 9.52
N SER A 79 -14.57 10.94 10.33
CA SER A 79 -13.57 10.29 11.19
C SER A 79 -12.47 9.61 10.37
N LEU A 80 -12.85 8.85 9.34
CA LEU A 80 -11.93 8.18 8.41
C LEU A 80 -11.07 9.21 7.67
N LYS A 81 -11.66 10.31 7.20
CA LYS A 81 -10.93 11.39 6.53
C LYS A 81 -9.89 12.02 7.46
N GLY A 82 -10.25 12.31 8.72
CA GLY A 82 -9.30 12.81 9.71
C GLY A 82 -8.17 11.81 9.99
N LYS A 83 -8.48 10.51 10.03
CA LYS A 83 -7.46 9.47 10.21
C LYS A 83 -6.53 9.33 9.00
N VAL A 84 -7.06 9.51 7.78
CA VAL A 84 -6.25 9.56 6.55
C VAL A 84 -5.31 10.79 6.58
N GLU A 85 -5.82 11.96 6.96
CA GLU A 85 -5.01 13.18 7.08
C GLU A 85 -3.89 13.03 8.13
N GLU A 86 -4.19 12.40 9.27
CA GLU A 86 -3.19 12.12 10.31
C GLU A 86 -2.13 11.13 9.83
N LEU A 87 -2.54 10.03 9.18
CA LEU A 87 -1.60 9.07 8.61
C LEU A 87 -0.74 9.70 7.50
N GLN A 88 -1.32 10.61 6.70
CA GLN A 88 -0.58 11.36 5.68
C GLN A 88 0.54 12.19 6.32
N LYS A 89 0.24 12.92 7.40
CA LYS A 89 1.24 13.69 8.16
C LYS A 89 2.32 12.80 8.77
N GLN A 90 1.94 11.62 9.28
CA GLN A 90 2.91 10.67 9.82
C GLN A 90 3.84 10.13 8.73
N ILE A 91 3.30 9.81 7.54
CA ILE A 91 4.11 9.38 6.40
C ILE A 91 5.10 10.49 5.99
N GLU A 92 4.64 11.74 5.90
CA GLU A 92 5.49 12.88 5.56
C GLU A 92 6.59 13.08 6.61
N SER A 93 6.24 13.08 7.90
CA SER A 93 7.20 13.17 9.00
C SER A 93 8.24 12.03 8.93
N ASN A 94 7.78 10.79 8.78
CA ASN A 94 8.67 9.63 8.68
C ASN A 94 9.60 9.72 7.46
N HIS A 95 9.11 10.24 6.34
CA HIS A 95 9.92 10.45 5.14
C HIS A 95 11.05 11.44 5.40
N THR A 96 10.75 12.58 6.04
CA THR A 96 11.79 13.56 6.41
C THR A 96 12.82 13.00 7.38
N GLN A 97 12.39 12.18 8.35
CA GLN A 97 13.30 11.52 9.29
C GLN A 97 14.19 10.49 8.59
N LEU A 98 13.65 9.71 7.66
CA LEU A 98 14.42 8.76 6.85
C LEU A 98 15.48 9.49 6.02
N ASP A 99 15.12 10.59 5.37
CA ASP A 99 16.06 11.39 4.57
C ASP A 99 17.20 11.96 5.42
N TYR A 100 16.89 12.43 6.63
CA TYR A 100 17.89 12.89 7.58
C TYR A 100 18.84 11.76 7.99
N LEU A 101 18.28 10.61 8.42
CA LEU A 101 19.07 9.45 8.85
C LEU A 101 19.92 8.88 7.72
N LEU A 102 19.46 8.91 6.47
CA LEU A 102 20.24 8.48 5.30
C LEU A 102 21.45 9.40 5.06
N LYS A 103 21.27 10.72 5.18
CA LYS A 103 22.36 11.69 5.07
C LYS A 103 23.37 11.52 6.20
N GLU A 104 22.90 11.36 7.43
CA GLU A 104 23.76 11.16 8.60
C GLU A 104 24.54 9.84 8.51
N ASN A 105 23.88 8.73 8.12
CA ASN A 105 24.55 7.45 7.87
C ASN A 105 25.63 7.57 6.80
N ARG A 106 25.37 8.31 5.71
CA ARG A 106 26.37 8.55 4.68
C ARG A 106 27.57 9.31 5.24
N LYS A 107 27.34 10.39 5.99
CA LYS A 107 28.38 11.20 6.61
C LYS A 107 29.24 10.37 7.57
N LEU A 108 28.61 9.59 8.45
CA LEU A 108 29.33 8.71 9.38
C LEU A 108 30.18 7.67 8.65
N ARG A 109 29.69 7.11 7.54
CA ARG A 109 30.49 6.18 6.72
C ARG A 109 31.70 6.85 6.07
N GLU A 110 31.57 8.10 5.65
CA GLU A 110 32.69 8.87 5.10
C GLU A 110 33.72 9.21 6.19
N GLU A 111 33.25 9.60 7.39
CA GLU A 111 34.11 9.84 8.56
C GLU A 111 34.86 8.58 9.00
N ILE A 112 34.19 7.42 9.08
CA ILE A 112 34.83 6.14 9.43
C ILE A 112 35.95 5.82 8.43
N LYS A 113 35.68 5.94 7.12
CA LYS A 113 36.69 5.68 6.09
C LYS A 113 37.90 6.61 6.22
N PHE A 114 37.66 7.88 6.56
CA PHE A 114 38.72 8.84 6.80
C PHE A 114 39.60 8.42 7.99
N PHE A 115 38.99 8.04 9.12
CA PHE A 115 39.75 7.58 10.29
C PHE A 115 40.48 6.26 10.05
N GLU A 116 39.90 5.33 9.30
CA GLU A 116 40.56 4.09 8.89
C GLU A 116 41.84 4.38 8.08
N LEU A 117 41.76 5.30 7.12
CA LEU A 117 42.93 5.70 6.32
C LEU A 117 44.01 6.35 7.18
N LEU A 118 43.62 7.30 8.03
CA LEU A 118 44.53 7.99 8.94
C LEU A 118 45.24 7.00 9.89
N LEU A 119 44.50 6.03 10.43
CA LEU A 119 45.05 5.03 11.34
C LEU A 119 46.06 4.10 10.65
N VAL A 120 45.84 3.77 9.38
CA VAL A 120 46.80 3.01 8.56
C VAL A 120 48.08 3.81 8.33
N GLU A 121 47.98 5.10 8.00
CA GLU A 121 49.15 5.97 7.81
C GLU A 121 50.00 6.09 9.08
N GLU A 122 49.37 6.36 10.22
CA GLU A 122 50.04 6.43 11.52
C GLU A 122 50.68 5.10 11.93
N TYR A 123 50.00 3.98 11.68
CA TYR A 123 50.55 2.65 11.93
C TYR A 123 51.78 2.36 11.06
N GLN A 124 51.75 2.75 9.77
CA GLN A 124 52.89 2.62 8.88
C GLN A 124 54.08 3.50 9.32
N LEU A 125 53.82 4.72 9.79
CA LEU A 125 54.85 5.60 10.36
C LEU A 125 55.51 4.95 11.58
N LEU A 126 54.72 4.39 12.50
CA LEU A 126 55.24 3.69 13.67
C LEU A 126 56.13 2.51 13.28
N LEU A 127 55.71 1.67 12.33
CA LEU A 127 56.52 0.57 11.79
C LEU A 127 57.83 1.09 11.16
N GLY A 128 57.76 2.21 10.44
CA GLY A 128 58.93 2.90 9.89
C GLY A 128 59.91 3.35 10.97
N LEU A 129 59.43 3.94 12.06
CA LEU A 129 60.26 4.38 13.18
C LEU A 129 60.85 3.20 13.96
N LEU A 130 60.05 2.17 14.24
CA LEU A 130 60.51 0.95 14.92
C LEU A 130 61.57 0.21 14.10
N SER A 131 61.39 0.08 12.78
CA SER A 131 62.36 -0.56 11.90
C SER A 131 63.68 0.24 11.81
N LYS A 132 63.62 1.58 11.76
CA LYS A 132 64.80 2.46 11.83
C LYS A 132 65.53 2.33 13.17
N LYS A 133 64.81 2.34 14.29
CA LYS A 133 65.40 2.12 15.63
C LYS A 133 66.09 0.76 15.73
N ASN A 134 65.50 -0.29 15.16
CA ASN A 134 66.09 -1.62 15.15
C ASN A 134 67.34 -1.72 14.27
N ARG A 135 67.43 -0.96 13.16
CA ARG A 135 68.66 -0.85 12.36
C ARG A 135 69.78 -0.14 13.13
N ASN A 136 69.43 0.91 13.88
CA ASN A 136 70.39 1.65 14.71
C ASN A 136 70.85 0.88 15.95
N ALA A 137 70.08 -0.10 16.43
CA ALA A 137 70.46 -0.95 17.55
C ALA A 137 71.40 -2.12 17.15
N ARG A 138 71.56 -2.42 15.86
CA ARG A 138 72.37 -3.56 15.37
C ARG A 138 73.87 -3.31 15.28
N ILE A 139 74.38 -2.15 15.71
CA ILE A 139 75.82 -1.78 15.57
C ILE A 139 76.63 -2.05 16.85
N HIS A 140 76.06 -2.73 17.86
CA HIS A 140 76.83 -3.27 18.99
C HIS A 140 76.79 -4.80 19.00
N GLN A 141 77.43 -5.43 18.02
CA GLN A 141 77.95 -6.78 18.17
C GLN A 141 79.47 -6.68 18.18
N LEU A 142 80.06 -7.18 19.27
CA LEU A 142 81.48 -7.33 19.53
C LEU A 142 82.20 -8.06 18.40
#